data_AF-A0A0Q5WIU1-F1
#
_entry.id   AF-A0A0Q5WIU1-F1
#
_cell.length_a   1.000
_cell.length_b   1.000
_cell.length_c   1.000
_cell.angle_alpha   90.00
_cell.angle_beta   90.00
_cell.angle_gamma   90.00
#
_symmetry.space_group_name_H-M   'P 1'
#
loop_
_entity.id
_entity.type
_entity.pdbx_description
1 polymer ?
#
loop_
_entity_poly.entity_id
_entity_poly.type
_entity_poly.pdbx_seq_one_letter_code
_entity_poly.pdbx_strand_id
1 'polypeptide(L)'
;MSEPDETAPIHRVSPSGRVPQWVLDEAAGREPVGVTGRDWFVEEPPPPPRKRRRGRVVLGLVTLAAVVAGVVYLPELADRSPEIPQAAAEVPAVVAAPSGFPTPGVGASGQPLGTPPPAPEDPGAFGFIELQADGTSPVAYDPCRPVDVVLSLDGAPEGAEAMVTDALARLSEVTGLQFDYEGTTAEVPVEGRGVFQPDVYGDRWAPVLIGWRTPDQQPALAGQVAGLGGSAWASPSVDGTKVYVSGNVTLDGPEFADLVTSERGSEVARSILLHELGHVVGLQHVWDTDQLMYATTDGSVLDFADGDLAGLARLGAGECVPDL
;
A
#
# COMPACT_ATOMS: atom_id res chain seq x y z
N MET A 1 37.40 17.05 -25.96
CA MET A 1 37.04 18.43 -25.56
C MET A 1 36.45 19.11 -26.77
N SER A 2 35.16 19.35 -26.88
CA SER A 2 34.12 19.42 -25.84
C SER A 2 32.75 19.06 -26.43
N GLU A 3 31.88 18.53 -25.57
CA GLU A 3 30.48 18.17 -25.82
C GLU A 3 29.59 19.40 -26.09
N PRO A 4 28.47 19.24 -26.81
CA PRO A 4 27.41 20.24 -26.80
C PRO A 4 26.52 20.10 -25.56
N ASP A 5 26.29 21.25 -24.95
CA ASP A 5 25.40 21.59 -23.83
C ASP A 5 23.92 21.31 -24.17
N GLU A 6 23.25 20.50 -23.33
CA GLU A 6 21.83 20.12 -23.46
C GLU A 6 20.98 20.68 -22.31
N THR A 7 21.25 21.92 -21.88
CA THR A 7 20.38 22.67 -20.97
C THR A 7 19.24 23.38 -21.72
N ALA A 8 18.21 22.62 -22.11
CA ALA A 8 16.89 23.17 -22.43
C ALA A 8 15.78 22.26 -21.89
N PRO A 9 14.89 22.74 -20.98
CA PRO A 9 13.78 21.94 -20.51
C PRO A 9 12.79 21.69 -21.65
N ILE A 10 12.61 20.43 -22.00
CA ILE A 10 11.61 19.98 -22.97
C ILE A 10 10.23 20.10 -22.32
N HIS A 11 9.51 21.20 -22.59
CA HIS A 11 8.11 21.33 -22.21
C HIS A 11 7.27 20.23 -22.87
N ARG A 12 6.79 19.26 -22.08
CA ARG A 12 5.80 18.28 -22.53
C ARG A 12 4.40 18.86 -22.33
N VAL A 13 3.77 19.26 -23.44
CA VAL A 13 2.37 19.68 -23.48
C VAL A 13 1.47 18.44 -23.53
N SER A 14 0.46 18.39 -22.64
CA SER A 14 -0.58 17.37 -22.59
C SER A 14 -1.45 17.37 -23.86
N PRO A 15 -1.72 16.21 -24.51
CA PRO A 15 -2.60 16.12 -25.67
C PRO A 15 -4.08 16.47 -25.43
N SER A 16 -4.47 16.77 -24.18
CA SER A 16 -5.85 17.10 -23.80
C SER A 16 -6.06 18.55 -23.35
N GLY A 17 -5.00 19.34 -23.21
CA GLY A 17 -5.08 20.73 -22.74
C GLY A 17 -5.56 20.90 -21.29
N ARG A 18 -5.63 19.83 -20.49
CA ARG A 18 -5.95 19.90 -19.06
C ARG A 18 -4.71 19.62 -18.21
N VAL A 19 -4.54 20.43 -17.18
CA VAL A 19 -3.52 20.31 -16.13
C VAL A 19 -4.09 19.39 -15.04
N PRO A 20 -3.44 18.25 -14.72
CA PRO A 20 -3.84 17.39 -13.61
C PRO A 20 -3.82 18.13 -12.26
N GLN A 21 -4.71 17.76 -11.33
CA GLN A 21 -4.85 18.43 -10.04
C GLN A 21 -3.55 18.41 -9.20
N TRP A 22 -2.79 17.31 -9.26
CA TRP A 22 -1.49 17.19 -8.59
C TRP A 22 -0.44 18.20 -9.07
N VAL A 23 -0.47 18.60 -10.35
CA VAL A 23 0.41 19.64 -10.91
C VAL A 23 0.06 21.03 -10.36
N LEU A 24 -1.21 21.25 -10.00
CA LEU A 24 -1.65 22.51 -9.36
C LEU A 24 -1.30 22.54 -7.87
N ASP A 25 -1.27 21.36 -7.23
CA ASP A 25 -0.95 21.24 -5.81
C ASP A 25 0.57 21.30 -5.55
N GLU A 26 1.37 20.78 -6.49
CA GLU A 26 2.84 20.90 -6.52
C GLU A 26 3.30 22.36 -6.79
N ALA A 27 2.64 23.05 -7.73
CA ALA A 27 2.92 24.48 -8.01
C ALA A 27 2.52 25.44 -6.88
N ALA A 28 1.66 25.00 -5.97
CA ALA A 28 1.20 25.77 -4.81
C ALA A 28 2.02 25.52 -3.53
N GLY A 29 3.01 24.61 -3.55
CA GLY A 29 3.89 24.32 -2.42
C GLY A 29 3.15 23.79 -1.18
N ARG A 30 2.03 23.09 -1.37
CA ARG A 30 1.27 22.51 -0.26
C ARG A 30 1.78 21.10 0.03
N GLU A 31 2.55 20.95 1.10
CA GLU A 31 2.86 19.63 1.67
C GLU A 31 1.63 19.07 2.39
N PRO A 32 1.22 17.81 2.13
CA PRO A 32 0.20 17.18 2.96
C PRO A 32 0.82 16.77 4.30
N VAL A 33 0.39 17.46 5.37
CA VAL A 33 0.61 17.07 6.76
C VAL A 33 -0.44 16.03 7.15
N GLY A 34 0.01 14.90 7.69
CA GLY A 34 -0.75 14.04 8.60
C GLY A 34 -1.67 13.01 7.95
N VAL A 35 -1.53 11.77 8.42
CA VAL A 35 -2.46 10.62 8.32
C VAL A 35 -3.36 10.63 7.08
N THR A 36 -2.94 9.93 6.04
CA THR A 36 -3.86 9.48 5.00
C THR A 36 -3.70 7.99 4.81
N GLY A 37 -4.49 7.21 5.55
CA GLY A 37 -4.87 5.86 5.12
C GLY A 37 -5.78 5.89 3.89
N ARG A 38 -5.43 6.69 2.86
CA ARG A 38 -6.24 6.86 1.65
C ARG A 38 -5.70 6.12 0.45
N ASP A 39 -4.39 6.03 0.27
CA ASP A 39 -3.86 5.41 -0.94
C ASP A 39 -3.19 4.09 -0.56
N TRP A 40 -4.04 3.08 -0.37
CA TRP A 40 -3.64 1.69 -0.09
C TRP A 40 -2.94 1.02 -1.27
N PHE A 41 -3.04 1.64 -2.45
CA PHE A 41 -2.56 1.11 -3.71
C PHE A 41 -1.57 2.09 -4.32
N VAL A 42 -0.48 1.55 -4.85
CA VAL A 42 0.52 2.31 -5.61
C VAL A 42 -0.16 2.89 -6.86
N GLU A 43 -0.43 4.20 -6.88
CA GLU A 43 -0.85 4.90 -8.10
C GLU A 43 0.38 5.33 -8.90
N GLU A 44 0.75 4.59 -9.96
CA GLU A 44 1.81 5.03 -10.90
C GLU A 44 1.59 4.56 -12.37
N PRO A 45 2.22 5.24 -13.35
CA PRO A 45 1.60 5.64 -14.63
C PRO A 45 1.41 4.53 -15.66
N PRO A 46 0.48 4.72 -16.64
CA PRO A 46 0.13 3.67 -17.58
C PRO A 46 1.31 3.30 -18.50
N PRO A 47 1.43 2.01 -18.89
CA PRO A 47 2.52 1.54 -19.73
C PRO A 47 2.52 2.19 -21.12
N PRO A 48 3.67 2.25 -21.82
CA PRO A 48 3.73 2.78 -23.17
C PRO A 48 2.87 1.94 -24.13
N PRO A 49 2.10 2.56 -25.05
CA PRO A 49 1.15 1.83 -25.87
C PRO A 49 1.87 0.90 -26.86
N ARG A 50 1.64 -0.42 -26.74
CA ARG A 50 2.04 -1.39 -27.77
C ARG A 50 1.09 -1.31 -28.98
N LYS A 51 1.66 -1.22 -30.18
CA LYS A 51 0.93 -1.16 -31.47
C LYS A 51 0.03 -2.39 -31.67
N ARG A 52 -1.29 -2.24 -31.52
CA ARG A 52 -2.26 -3.22 -32.01
C ARG A 52 -2.58 -3.01 -33.49
N ARG A 53 -2.52 -4.10 -34.27
CA ARG A 53 -3.01 -4.18 -35.66
C ARG A 53 -4.49 -3.74 -35.69
N ARG A 54 -4.80 -2.81 -36.60
CA ARG A 54 -6.15 -2.26 -36.81
C ARG A 54 -7.13 -3.33 -37.27
N GLY A 55 -8.05 -3.72 -36.39
CA GLY A 55 -9.38 -4.21 -36.74
C GLY A 55 -10.38 -3.07 -36.55
N ARG A 56 -11.09 -2.66 -37.61
CA ARG A 56 -12.15 -1.64 -37.57
C ARG A 56 -13.40 -2.20 -36.88
N VAL A 57 -14.16 -1.36 -36.15
CA VAL A 57 -15.65 -1.24 -36.14
C VAL A 57 -16.04 -0.17 -35.08
N VAL A 58 -16.45 1.02 -35.53
CA VAL A 58 -17.80 1.65 -35.53
C VAL A 58 -18.14 2.44 -34.26
N LEU A 59 -18.46 3.71 -34.53
CA LEU A 59 -18.82 4.84 -33.68
C LEU A 59 -20.22 4.67 -33.10
N GLY A 60 -20.37 4.83 -31.78
CA GLY A 60 -21.65 5.01 -31.10
C GLY A 60 -21.62 6.29 -30.27
N LEU A 61 -22.19 7.36 -30.81
CA LEU A 61 -22.47 8.63 -30.13
C LEU A 61 -23.64 8.47 -29.16
N VAL A 62 -23.49 8.97 -27.93
CA VAL A 62 -24.62 9.49 -27.15
C VAL A 62 -24.21 10.81 -26.52
N THR A 63 -25.04 11.81 -26.76
CA THR A 63 -24.99 13.20 -26.29
C THR A 63 -26.07 13.39 -25.23
N LEU A 64 -25.80 14.19 -24.18
CA LEU A 64 -26.76 15.07 -23.47
C LEU A 64 -26.06 15.70 -22.26
N ALA A 65 -26.36 16.88 -21.76
CA ALA A 65 -26.64 18.20 -22.34
C ALA A 65 -26.32 19.19 -21.20
N ALA A 66 -25.97 20.41 -21.58
CA ALA A 66 -25.65 21.51 -20.68
C ALA A 66 -26.86 22.01 -19.87
N VAL A 67 -26.61 22.56 -18.68
CA VAL A 67 -27.33 23.73 -18.17
C VAL A 67 -26.31 24.75 -17.65
N VAL A 68 -26.43 25.97 -18.16
CA VAL A 68 -25.65 27.17 -17.84
C VAL A 68 -26.52 28.12 -17.04
N ALA A 69 -25.96 28.73 -15.98
CA ALA A 69 -26.13 30.13 -15.54
C ALA A 69 -25.28 30.30 -14.25
N GLY A 70 -24.36 31.25 -14.06
CA GLY A 70 -24.12 32.54 -14.71
C GLY A 70 -24.50 33.68 -13.76
N VAL A 71 -23.62 34.09 -12.84
CA VAL A 71 -23.68 35.42 -12.18
C VAL A 71 -22.25 35.94 -11.95
N VAL A 72 -22.08 37.23 -12.23
CA VAL A 72 -20.85 37.99 -12.43
C VAL A 72 -20.35 38.67 -11.13
N TYR A 73 -19.05 38.96 -11.17
CA TYR A 73 -18.06 39.57 -10.27
C TYR A 73 -18.33 40.99 -9.66
N LEU A 74 -17.54 41.30 -8.60
CA LEU A 74 -17.02 42.60 -8.04
C LEU A 74 -17.57 43.07 -6.64
N PRO A 75 -16.87 43.97 -5.88
CA PRO A 75 -15.78 43.68 -4.92
C PRO A 75 -15.98 44.33 -3.50
N GLU A 76 -15.04 44.04 -2.58
CA GLU A 76 -14.63 44.70 -1.30
C GLU A 76 -15.41 45.89 -0.68
N LEU A 77 -15.71 45.82 0.63
CA LEU A 77 -15.20 46.71 1.72
C LEU A 77 -15.90 46.48 3.10
N ALA A 78 -15.07 46.38 4.15
CA ALA A 78 -15.20 46.79 5.57
C ALA A 78 -16.53 46.63 6.35
N ASP A 79 -16.51 45.99 7.54
CA ASP A 79 -16.17 46.63 8.84
C ASP A 79 -16.73 45.82 10.06
N ARG A 80 -15.94 45.77 11.15
CA ARG A 80 -16.31 45.58 12.59
C ARG A 80 -16.56 44.19 13.22
N SER A 81 -15.64 43.84 14.13
CA SER A 81 -15.73 42.87 15.23
C SER A 81 -16.80 43.21 16.29
N PRO A 82 -17.07 42.27 17.23
CA PRO A 82 -16.54 42.51 18.57
C PRO A 82 -15.91 41.28 19.25
N GLU A 83 -14.93 41.57 20.11
CA GLU A 83 -14.27 40.65 21.04
C GLU A 83 -15.21 40.21 22.17
N ILE A 84 -15.10 38.95 22.61
CA ILE A 84 -15.62 38.47 23.91
C ILE A 84 -14.46 37.85 24.70
N PRO A 85 -14.17 38.31 25.92
CA PRO A 85 -13.08 37.81 26.75
C PRO A 85 -13.51 36.69 27.73
N GLN A 86 -12.50 35.98 28.27
CA GLN A 86 -12.48 35.07 29.46
C GLN A 86 -12.65 33.56 29.17
N ALA A 87 -11.95 32.62 29.82
CA ALA A 87 -10.98 32.64 30.92
C ALA A 87 -10.11 31.37 30.84
N ALA A 88 -8.85 31.48 31.29
CA ALA A 88 -7.97 30.34 31.50
C ALA A 88 -8.44 29.52 32.70
N ALA A 89 -8.75 28.24 32.47
CA ALA A 89 -8.80 27.22 33.50
C ALA A 89 -7.74 26.18 33.16
N GLU A 90 -6.62 26.21 33.87
CA GLU A 90 -5.63 25.13 33.86
C GLU A 90 -6.23 23.92 34.58
N VAL A 91 -6.69 22.94 33.79
CA VAL A 91 -6.91 21.57 34.24
C VAL A 91 -5.60 20.80 33.99
N PRO A 92 -5.08 20.04 34.97
CA PRO A 92 -3.85 19.28 34.76
C PRO A 92 -4.09 18.26 33.64
N ALA A 93 -3.27 18.34 32.59
CA ALA A 93 -3.32 17.41 31.47
C ALA A 93 -2.94 16.02 31.96
N VAL A 94 -3.94 15.17 32.20
CA VAL A 94 -3.79 13.75 31.87
C VAL A 94 -3.64 13.75 30.36
N VAL A 95 -2.47 13.34 29.86
CA VAL A 95 -2.23 13.17 28.43
C VAL A 95 -3.19 12.08 27.97
N ALA A 96 -4.37 12.47 27.49
CA ALA A 96 -5.27 11.57 26.80
C ALA A 96 -4.51 11.09 25.56
N ALA A 97 -4.47 9.77 25.34
CA ALA A 97 -3.97 9.22 24.09
C ALA A 97 -4.62 9.98 22.92
N PRO A 98 -3.87 10.37 21.87
CA PRO A 98 -4.45 11.06 20.73
C PRO A 98 -5.61 10.22 20.19
N SER A 99 -6.80 10.82 20.13
CA SER A 99 -8.02 10.16 19.67
C SER A 99 -7.87 9.76 18.20
N GLY A 100 -7.47 8.51 17.95
CA GLY A 100 -7.22 7.99 16.59
C GLY A 100 -6.14 6.91 16.50
N PHE A 101 -5.41 6.64 17.58
CA PHE A 101 -4.36 5.61 17.61
C PHE A 101 -4.50 4.69 18.84
N PRO A 102 -3.96 3.45 18.76
CA PRO A 102 -3.86 2.57 19.91
C PRO A 102 -3.00 3.15 21.05
N THR A 103 -3.14 2.59 22.25
CA THR A 103 -2.19 2.84 23.34
C THR A 103 -0.78 2.34 22.98
N PRO A 104 0.25 3.21 23.00
CA PRO A 104 1.63 2.83 22.69
C PRO A 104 2.22 1.74 23.60
N GLY A 105 3.13 0.95 23.05
CA GLY A 105 3.98 0.01 23.77
C GLY A 105 3.31 -1.32 24.15
N VAL A 106 2.05 -1.52 23.81
CA VAL A 106 1.32 -2.75 24.15
C VAL A 106 1.69 -3.88 23.17
N GLY A 107 2.24 -4.98 23.68
CA GLY A 107 2.52 -6.20 22.88
C GLY A 107 3.92 -6.27 22.27
N ALA A 108 4.81 -5.30 22.52
CA ALA A 108 6.21 -5.38 22.10
C ALA A 108 7.04 -6.31 23.00
N SER A 109 7.90 -7.11 22.36
CA SER A 109 9.06 -7.74 22.98
C SER A 109 10.20 -6.72 23.14
N GLY A 110 11.11 -6.99 24.08
CA GLY A 110 12.33 -6.19 24.24
C GLY A 110 13.41 -6.46 23.18
N GLN A 111 13.20 -7.44 22.29
CA GLN A 111 14.10 -7.85 21.20
C GLN A 111 13.28 -8.40 20.02
N PRO A 112 13.84 -8.44 18.79
CA PRO A 112 13.19 -9.05 17.63
C PRO A 112 12.70 -10.47 17.93
N LEU A 113 11.51 -10.80 17.43
CA LEU A 113 10.88 -12.11 17.64
C LEU A 113 11.50 -13.22 16.79
N GLY A 114 12.22 -12.83 15.73
CA GLY A 114 12.99 -13.72 14.88
C GLY A 114 14.17 -12.98 14.25
N THR A 115 14.87 -13.64 13.34
CA THR A 115 16.00 -13.04 12.61
C THR A 115 15.90 -13.46 11.16
N PRO A 116 15.98 -12.51 10.20
CA PRO A 116 15.97 -12.86 8.79
C PRO A 116 17.17 -13.77 8.45
N PRO A 117 17.02 -14.67 7.47
CA PRO A 117 18.16 -15.37 6.88
C PRO A 117 19.21 -14.39 6.33
N PRO A 118 20.48 -14.80 6.19
CA PRO A 118 21.46 -13.99 5.50
C PRO A 118 21.02 -13.74 4.06
N ALA A 119 21.19 -12.51 3.59
CA ALA A 119 20.89 -12.16 2.21
C ALA A 119 21.79 -12.95 1.23
N PRO A 120 21.28 -13.30 0.02
CA PRO A 120 22.10 -13.88 -1.04
C PRO A 120 23.32 -13.03 -1.39
N GLU A 121 24.44 -13.67 -1.78
CA GLU A 121 25.71 -12.98 -2.08
C GLU A 121 25.61 -12.08 -3.32
N ASP A 122 24.88 -12.53 -4.34
CA ASP A 122 24.61 -11.81 -5.58
C ASP A 122 23.09 -11.53 -5.67
N PRO A 123 22.59 -10.52 -4.97
CA PRO A 123 21.15 -10.37 -4.75
C PRO A 123 20.37 -9.98 -6.02
N GLY A 124 20.99 -9.51 -7.10
CA GLY A 124 20.22 -9.00 -8.24
C GLY A 124 19.38 -7.75 -7.87
N ALA A 125 18.18 -7.61 -8.44
CA ALA A 125 17.36 -6.40 -8.30
C ALA A 125 16.30 -6.51 -7.19
N PHE A 126 16.21 -5.48 -6.34
CA PHE A 126 15.13 -5.27 -5.37
C PHE A 126 14.93 -3.78 -5.07
N GLY A 127 13.78 -3.43 -4.50
CA GLY A 127 13.43 -2.07 -4.10
C GLY A 127 12.44 -2.04 -2.94
N PHE A 128 12.18 -0.86 -2.40
CA PHE A 128 11.29 -0.65 -1.25
C PHE A 128 10.22 0.37 -1.59
N ILE A 129 8.97 0.11 -1.18
CA ILE A 129 7.85 1.01 -1.45
C ILE A 129 8.10 2.37 -0.81
N GLU A 130 8.61 2.38 0.42
CA GLU A 130 8.89 3.59 1.18
C GLU A 130 10.28 3.50 1.83
N LEU A 131 10.94 4.66 1.87
CA LEU A 131 12.19 4.86 2.58
C LEU A 131 11.96 5.84 3.74
N GLN A 132 12.78 5.69 4.78
CA GLN A 132 12.88 6.68 5.86
C GLN A 132 13.46 7.99 5.29
N ALA A 133 13.45 9.04 6.12
CA ALA A 133 13.95 10.36 5.75
C ALA A 133 15.45 10.37 5.35
N ASP A 134 16.21 9.35 5.71
CA ASP A 134 17.61 9.18 5.30
C ASP A 134 17.77 8.77 3.82
N GLY A 135 16.69 8.37 3.16
CA GLY A 135 16.67 7.94 1.77
C GLY A 135 17.37 6.59 1.52
N THR A 136 17.64 5.81 2.56
CA THR A 136 18.35 4.53 2.44
C THR A 136 17.76 3.41 3.28
N SER A 137 17.23 3.71 4.45
CA SER A 137 16.61 2.73 5.33
C SER A 137 15.16 2.50 4.88
N PRO A 138 14.70 1.26 4.72
CA PRO A 138 13.31 1.01 4.35
C PRO A 138 12.36 1.32 5.51
N VAL A 139 11.14 1.72 5.19
CA VAL A 139 10.02 1.59 6.13
C VAL A 139 9.68 0.11 6.25
N ALA A 140 9.53 -0.39 7.47
CA ALA A 140 9.29 -1.80 7.77
C ALA A 140 8.29 -1.96 8.92
N TYR A 141 7.83 -3.20 9.15
CA TYR A 141 7.15 -3.56 10.39
C TYR A 141 8.13 -3.61 11.56
N ASP A 142 7.65 -3.38 12.78
CA ASP A 142 8.42 -3.57 14.01
C ASP A 142 8.68 -5.08 14.23
N PRO A 143 9.93 -5.58 14.11
CA PRO A 143 10.23 -7.01 14.23
C PRO A 143 10.08 -7.53 15.66
N CYS A 144 9.82 -6.66 16.63
CA CYS A 144 9.66 -6.98 18.04
C CYS A 144 8.19 -7.18 18.40
N ARG A 145 7.29 -7.14 17.41
CA ARG A 145 5.85 -7.41 17.55
C ARG A 145 5.41 -8.45 16.51
N PRO A 146 4.42 -9.29 16.82
CA PRO A 146 3.77 -10.07 15.78
C PRO A 146 3.02 -9.12 14.83
N VAL A 147 3.00 -9.49 13.54
CA VAL A 147 2.13 -8.89 12.54
C VAL A 147 0.86 -9.74 12.51
N ASP A 148 -0.21 -9.22 13.09
CA ASP A 148 -1.46 -9.96 13.19
C ASP A 148 -2.18 -9.98 11.84
N VAL A 149 -2.78 -11.12 11.48
CA VAL A 149 -3.41 -11.36 10.18
C VAL A 149 -4.79 -11.97 10.36
N VAL A 150 -5.76 -11.45 9.62
CA VAL A 150 -7.13 -12.00 9.54
C VAL A 150 -7.52 -12.27 8.10
N LEU A 151 -8.37 -13.28 7.90
CA LEU A 151 -8.78 -13.74 6.57
C LEU A 151 -10.27 -13.54 6.33
N SER A 152 -10.62 -12.79 5.29
CA SER A 152 -11.97 -12.76 4.75
C SER A 152 -12.15 -13.90 3.75
N LEU A 153 -13.08 -14.83 4.03
CA LEU A 153 -13.41 -15.92 3.10
C LEU A 153 -14.50 -15.53 2.09
N ASP A 154 -15.02 -14.30 2.14
CA ASP A 154 -15.99 -13.81 1.16
C ASP A 154 -15.33 -13.76 -0.24
N GLY A 155 -15.91 -14.50 -1.20
CA GLY A 155 -15.37 -14.62 -2.56
C GLY A 155 -14.10 -15.46 -2.70
N ALA A 156 -13.64 -16.14 -1.64
CA ALA A 156 -12.41 -16.93 -1.67
C ALA A 156 -12.56 -18.26 -2.45
N PRO A 157 -11.48 -18.75 -3.10
CA PRO A 157 -11.47 -20.08 -3.71
C PRO A 157 -11.42 -21.19 -2.66
N GLU A 158 -11.70 -22.44 -3.07
CA GLU A 158 -11.46 -23.61 -2.22
C GLU A 158 -9.97 -23.71 -1.84
N GLY A 159 -9.69 -24.03 -0.58
CA GLY A 159 -8.31 -24.13 -0.07
C GLY A 159 -7.62 -22.80 0.26
N ALA A 160 -8.33 -21.66 0.19
CA ALA A 160 -7.78 -20.34 0.47
C ALA A 160 -7.05 -20.23 1.82
N GLU A 161 -7.65 -20.71 2.90
CA GLU A 161 -7.03 -20.64 4.24
C GLU A 161 -5.72 -21.42 4.32
N ALA A 162 -5.66 -22.61 3.70
CA ALA A 162 -4.43 -23.40 3.64
C ALA A 162 -3.34 -22.68 2.82
N MET A 163 -3.71 -22.05 1.70
CA MET A 163 -2.80 -21.25 0.89
C MET A 163 -2.24 -20.05 1.66
N VAL A 164 -3.09 -19.35 2.42
CA VAL A 164 -2.70 -18.18 3.23
C VAL A 164 -1.76 -18.57 4.35
N THR A 165 -2.11 -19.60 5.14
CA THR A 165 -1.26 -20.05 6.25
C THR A 165 0.12 -20.53 5.75
N ASP A 166 0.18 -21.20 4.60
CA ASP A 166 1.46 -21.59 3.99
C ASP A 166 2.28 -20.39 3.48
N ALA A 167 1.65 -19.40 2.86
CA ALA A 167 2.32 -18.18 2.40
C ALA A 167 2.85 -17.34 3.58
N LEU A 168 2.09 -17.22 4.69
CA LEU A 168 2.54 -16.55 5.91
C LEU A 168 3.70 -17.27 6.57
N ALA A 169 3.70 -18.60 6.57
CA ALA A 169 4.83 -19.38 7.07
C ALA A 169 6.10 -19.12 6.25
N ARG A 170 5.99 -19.09 4.91
CA ARG A 170 7.10 -18.75 4.02
C ARG A 170 7.60 -17.32 4.25
N LEU A 171 6.70 -16.36 4.40
CA LEU A 171 7.06 -14.96 4.67
C LEU A 171 7.77 -14.81 6.02
N SER A 172 7.32 -15.53 7.05
CA SER A 172 7.98 -15.58 8.35
C SER A 172 9.40 -16.14 8.24
N GLU A 173 9.59 -17.20 7.45
CA GLU A 173 10.90 -17.83 7.24
C GLU A 173 11.92 -16.88 6.61
N VAL A 174 11.52 -16.11 5.60
CA VAL A 174 12.43 -15.28 4.81
C VAL A 174 12.63 -13.86 5.35
N THR A 175 11.75 -13.41 6.24
CA THR A 175 11.88 -12.10 6.91
C THR A 175 12.32 -12.21 8.36
N GLY A 176 12.05 -13.34 9.04
CA GLY A 176 12.16 -13.42 10.50
C GLY A 176 11.05 -12.69 11.26
N LEU A 177 10.19 -11.92 10.59
CA LEU A 177 8.97 -11.37 11.17
C LEU A 177 8.04 -12.52 11.56
N GLN A 178 7.23 -12.33 12.60
CA GLN A 178 6.26 -13.33 13.04
C GLN A 178 4.87 -12.90 12.63
N PHE A 179 4.19 -13.70 11.82
CA PHE A 179 2.81 -13.44 11.41
C PHE A 179 1.84 -14.29 12.25
N ASP A 180 0.99 -13.64 13.05
CA ASP A 180 0.00 -14.34 13.88
C ASP A 180 -1.34 -14.40 13.15
N TYR A 181 -1.73 -15.59 12.68
CA TYR A 181 -3.01 -15.79 12.01
C TYR A 181 -4.14 -15.97 13.03
N GLU A 182 -5.00 -14.95 13.16
CA GLU A 182 -6.07 -14.91 14.16
C GLU A 182 -7.37 -15.58 13.70
N GLY A 183 -7.38 -16.16 12.49
CA GLY A 183 -8.54 -16.85 11.92
C GLY A 183 -9.32 -15.99 10.92
N THR A 184 -10.59 -16.35 10.74
CA THR A 184 -11.46 -15.73 9.74
C THR A 184 -12.23 -14.53 10.29
N THR A 185 -12.52 -13.56 9.43
CA THR A 185 -13.29 -12.35 9.76
C THR A 185 -14.45 -12.14 8.78
N ALA A 186 -15.48 -11.42 9.24
CA ALA A 186 -16.56 -10.91 8.39
C ALA A 186 -16.21 -9.55 7.74
N GLU A 187 -15.10 -8.92 8.15
CA GLU A 187 -14.57 -7.74 7.46
C GLU A 187 -14.18 -8.13 6.02
N VAL A 188 -14.40 -7.23 5.07
CA VAL A 188 -14.03 -7.41 3.66
C VAL A 188 -13.03 -6.33 3.26
N PRO A 189 -12.09 -6.61 2.34
CA PRO A 189 -11.18 -5.59 1.84
C PRO A 189 -11.94 -4.42 1.19
N VAL A 190 -11.61 -3.20 1.61
CA VAL A 190 -12.17 -1.96 1.07
C VAL A 190 -11.07 -0.90 0.95
N GLU A 191 -11.24 0.00 -0.01
CA GLU A 191 -10.39 1.18 -0.13
C GLU A 191 -10.59 2.11 1.09
N GLY A 192 -9.50 2.68 1.59
CA GLY A 192 -9.56 3.60 2.72
C GLY A 192 -9.85 2.93 4.06
N ARG A 193 -9.58 1.62 4.20
CA ARG A 193 -9.74 0.86 5.45
C ARG A 193 -9.07 1.61 6.62
N GLY A 194 -9.73 1.67 7.77
CA GLY A 194 -9.14 2.29 8.96
C GLY A 194 -8.01 1.43 9.54
N VAL A 195 -6.84 2.01 9.80
CA VAL A 195 -5.72 1.33 10.49
C VAL A 195 -5.97 1.13 11.99
N PHE A 196 -6.95 1.83 12.55
CA PHE A 196 -7.38 1.68 13.94
C PHE A 196 -8.90 1.55 13.97
N GLN A 197 -9.39 0.38 14.40
CA GLN A 197 -10.82 0.05 14.43
C GLN A 197 -11.21 -0.48 15.83
N PRO A 198 -11.33 0.39 16.84
CA PRO A 198 -11.50 -0.03 18.22
C PRO A 198 -12.80 -0.80 18.50
N ASP A 199 -13.84 -0.56 17.70
CA ASP A 199 -15.11 -1.28 17.82
C ASP A 199 -15.04 -2.75 17.35
N VAL A 200 -14.03 -3.09 16.54
CA VAL A 200 -13.83 -4.44 15.95
C VAL A 200 -12.63 -5.13 16.58
N TYR A 201 -11.49 -4.46 16.62
CA TYR A 201 -10.20 -5.03 17.03
C TYR A 201 -9.74 -4.55 18.42
N GLY A 202 -10.43 -3.59 19.03
CA GLY A 202 -10.05 -3.03 20.33
C GLY A 202 -8.86 -2.06 20.23
N ASP A 203 -8.18 -1.86 21.36
CA ASP A 203 -7.07 -0.90 21.50
C ASP A 203 -5.75 -1.41 20.89
N ARG A 204 -5.76 -1.63 19.57
CA ARG A 204 -4.62 -2.12 18.76
C ARG A 204 -4.78 -1.71 17.31
N TRP A 205 -3.68 -1.74 16.56
CA TRP A 205 -3.72 -1.59 15.11
C TRP A 205 -4.59 -2.69 14.48
N ALA A 206 -5.34 -2.34 13.44
CA ALA A 206 -6.13 -3.30 12.70
C ALA A 206 -5.19 -4.34 12.06
N PRO A 207 -5.46 -5.65 12.19
CA PRO A 207 -4.63 -6.69 11.58
C PRO A 207 -4.51 -6.51 10.08
N VAL A 208 -3.46 -7.08 9.48
CA VAL A 208 -3.38 -7.25 8.03
C VAL A 208 -4.59 -8.07 7.57
N LEU A 209 -5.39 -7.49 6.67
CA LEU A 209 -6.57 -8.16 6.13
C LEU A 209 -6.22 -8.79 4.77
N ILE A 210 -6.42 -10.10 4.64
CA ILE A 210 -6.32 -10.80 3.37
C ILE A 210 -7.73 -11.19 2.94
N GLY A 211 -8.10 -10.93 1.68
CA GLY A 211 -9.41 -11.33 1.16
C GLY A 211 -9.54 -11.22 -0.35
N TRP A 212 -10.72 -11.55 -0.85
CA TRP A 212 -11.05 -11.55 -2.28
C TRP A 212 -12.19 -10.59 -2.58
N ARG A 213 -12.16 -9.98 -3.77
CA ARG A 213 -13.25 -9.15 -4.32
C ARG A 213 -13.42 -9.44 -5.80
N THR A 214 -14.57 -9.10 -6.35
CA THR A 214 -14.74 -9.04 -7.82
C THR A 214 -14.28 -7.67 -8.36
N PRO A 215 -13.95 -7.54 -9.66
CA PRO A 215 -13.69 -6.25 -10.28
C PRO A 215 -14.84 -5.23 -10.17
N ASP A 216 -16.09 -5.69 -10.04
CA ASP A 216 -17.24 -4.80 -9.80
C ASP A 216 -17.26 -4.24 -8.37
N GLN A 217 -16.73 -5.00 -7.40
CA GLN A 217 -16.65 -4.61 -5.99
C GLN A 217 -15.38 -3.82 -5.68
N GLN A 218 -14.28 -4.12 -6.38
CA GLN A 218 -13.00 -3.42 -6.29
C GLN A 218 -12.52 -3.12 -7.72
N PRO A 219 -12.87 -1.94 -8.28
CA PRO A 219 -12.53 -1.58 -9.66
C PRO A 219 -11.04 -1.61 -10.00
N ALA A 220 -10.16 -1.49 -9.00
CA ALA A 220 -8.71 -1.59 -9.18
C ALA A 220 -8.24 -3.00 -9.64
N LEU A 221 -9.06 -4.04 -9.46
CA LEU A 221 -8.79 -5.40 -9.97
C LEU A 221 -9.14 -5.58 -11.46
N ALA A 222 -9.80 -4.59 -12.08
CA ALA A 222 -10.21 -4.75 -13.47
C ALA A 222 -9.01 -4.89 -14.43
N GLY A 223 -9.10 -5.85 -15.36
CA GLY A 223 -8.13 -6.00 -16.45
C GLY A 223 -7.20 -7.19 -16.24
N GLN A 224 -5.93 -6.94 -15.95
CA GLN A 224 -4.87 -7.96 -15.79
C GLN A 224 -4.25 -7.90 -14.39
N VAL A 225 -5.06 -7.55 -13.38
CA VAL A 225 -4.62 -7.35 -12.00
C VAL A 225 -5.22 -8.47 -11.16
N ALA A 226 -4.38 -9.46 -10.81
CA ALA A 226 -4.82 -10.61 -10.01
C ALA A 226 -4.86 -10.30 -8.50
N GLY A 227 -4.18 -9.24 -8.06
CA GLY A 227 -4.01 -8.90 -6.66
C GLY A 227 -3.59 -7.46 -6.43
N LEU A 228 -3.81 -7.00 -5.20
CA LEU A 228 -3.41 -5.70 -4.70
C LEU A 228 -2.96 -5.84 -3.24
N GLY A 229 -1.67 -5.66 -2.99
CA GLY A 229 -1.04 -5.69 -1.67
C GLY A 229 -0.45 -4.35 -1.28
N GLY A 230 -0.49 -4.04 0.02
CA GLY A 230 0.13 -2.83 0.55
C GLY A 230 -0.07 -2.67 2.05
N SER A 231 0.65 -1.70 2.61
CA SER A 231 0.60 -1.37 4.03
C SER A 231 0.46 0.12 4.27
N ALA A 232 -0.25 0.46 5.33
CA ALA A 232 -0.25 1.79 5.91
C ALA A 232 0.82 1.87 7.00
N TRP A 233 1.44 3.04 7.10
CA TRP A 233 2.43 3.34 8.11
C TRP A 233 1.94 4.39 9.10
N ALA A 234 2.49 4.35 10.31
CA ALA A 234 2.37 5.38 11.33
C ALA A 234 3.76 5.91 11.66
N SER A 235 3.81 7.10 12.27
CA SER A 235 5.05 7.66 12.81
C SER A 235 4.81 8.11 14.25
N PRO A 236 4.84 7.16 15.21
CA PRO A 236 4.57 7.45 16.62
C PRO A 236 5.75 8.16 17.30
N SER A 237 6.96 7.97 16.78
CA SER A 237 8.20 8.53 17.34
C SER A 237 8.35 10.01 16.99
N VAL A 238 8.89 10.79 17.94
CA VAL A 238 9.14 12.24 17.78
C VAL A 238 10.17 12.53 16.67
N ASP A 239 11.03 11.56 16.37
CA ASP A 239 12.04 11.63 15.31
C ASP A 239 11.48 11.45 13.89
N GLY A 240 10.18 11.15 13.75
CA GLY A 240 9.53 10.97 12.46
C GLY A 240 9.78 9.60 11.83
N THR A 241 10.29 8.62 12.57
CA THR A 241 10.45 7.25 12.08
C THR A 241 9.10 6.68 11.66
N LYS A 242 9.00 6.22 10.41
CA LYS A 242 7.80 5.56 9.90
C LYS A 242 7.87 4.06 10.16
N VAL A 243 6.75 3.44 10.48
CA VAL A 243 6.62 1.99 10.73
C VAL A 243 5.32 1.50 10.10
N TYR A 244 5.34 0.36 9.40
CA TYR A 244 4.09 -0.27 8.95
C TYR A 244 3.31 -0.83 10.13
N VAL A 245 2.00 -0.58 10.15
CA VAL A 245 1.13 -0.90 11.31
C VAL A 245 -0.09 -1.73 10.95
N SER A 246 -0.49 -1.72 9.67
CA SER A 246 -1.63 -2.44 9.14
C SER A 246 -1.43 -2.62 7.65
N GLY A 247 -1.96 -3.70 7.09
CA GLY A 247 -1.90 -3.98 5.67
C GLY A 247 -3.20 -4.52 5.11
N ASN A 248 -3.25 -4.65 3.80
CA ASN A 248 -4.35 -5.29 3.11
C ASN A 248 -3.85 -6.01 1.85
N VAL A 249 -4.37 -7.22 1.62
CA VAL A 249 -4.25 -7.95 0.36
C VAL A 249 -5.66 -8.18 -0.18
N THR A 250 -5.93 -7.67 -1.38
CA THR A 250 -7.17 -7.92 -2.11
C THR A 250 -6.86 -8.70 -3.38
N LEU A 251 -7.43 -9.89 -3.52
CA LEU A 251 -7.23 -10.76 -4.68
C LEU A 251 -8.51 -10.80 -5.55
N ASP A 252 -8.36 -11.03 -6.85
CA ASP A 252 -9.50 -11.27 -7.74
C ASP A 252 -10.10 -12.65 -7.49
N GLY A 253 -11.28 -12.68 -6.86
CA GLY A 253 -12.00 -13.90 -6.50
C GLY A 253 -12.31 -14.80 -7.70
N PRO A 254 -13.04 -14.29 -8.71
CA PRO A 254 -13.31 -15.02 -9.95
C PRO A 254 -12.05 -15.57 -10.65
N GLU A 255 -10.98 -14.78 -10.76
CA GLU A 255 -9.73 -15.23 -11.37
C GLU A 255 -9.09 -16.35 -10.56
N PHE A 256 -9.01 -16.21 -9.24
CA PHE A 256 -8.47 -17.25 -8.37
C PHE A 256 -9.30 -18.54 -8.41
N ALA A 257 -10.63 -18.43 -8.46
CA ALA A 257 -11.52 -19.58 -8.55
C ALA A 257 -11.30 -20.40 -9.83
N ASP A 258 -11.05 -19.73 -10.96
CA ASP A 258 -10.68 -20.40 -12.20
C ASP A 258 -9.24 -20.96 -12.14
N LEU A 259 -8.30 -20.15 -11.62
CA LEU A 259 -6.88 -20.46 -11.58
C LEU A 259 -6.60 -21.76 -10.82
N VAL A 260 -7.13 -21.92 -9.59
CA VAL A 260 -6.85 -23.09 -8.73
C VAL A 260 -7.32 -24.42 -9.28
N THR A 261 -8.19 -24.42 -10.30
CA THR A 261 -8.65 -25.66 -10.95
C THR A 261 -7.69 -26.18 -12.02
N SER A 262 -6.70 -25.38 -12.40
CA SER A 262 -5.70 -25.76 -13.41
C SER A 262 -4.57 -26.61 -12.81
N GLU A 263 -3.88 -27.38 -13.66
CA GLU A 263 -2.84 -28.35 -13.24
C GLU A 263 -1.71 -27.74 -12.39
N ARG A 264 -1.38 -26.47 -12.61
CA ARG A 264 -0.38 -25.69 -11.82
C ARG A 264 -1.00 -24.50 -11.09
N GLY A 265 -2.32 -24.44 -11.05
CA GLY A 265 -3.09 -23.29 -10.60
C GLY A 265 -2.80 -22.87 -9.18
N SER A 266 -2.78 -23.83 -8.27
CA SER A 266 -2.55 -23.57 -6.85
C SER A 266 -1.14 -23.03 -6.57
N GLU A 267 -0.13 -23.45 -7.33
CA GLU A 267 1.25 -22.93 -7.21
C GLU A 267 1.32 -21.47 -7.66
N VAL A 268 0.68 -21.14 -8.79
CA VAL A 268 0.63 -19.78 -9.32
C VAL A 268 -0.22 -18.87 -8.44
N ALA A 269 -1.36 -19.35 -7.93
CA ALA A 269 -2.20 -18.60 -7.01
C ALA A 269 -1.44 -18.24 -5.72
N ARG A 270 -0.67 -19.20 -5.20
CA ARG A 270 0.22 -18.98 -4.05
C ARG A 270 1.32 -17.97 -4.37
N SER A 271 1.93 -18.01 -5.56
CA SER A 271 2.99 -17.07 -5.92
C SER A 271 2.46 -15.64 -6.08
N ILE A 272 1.24 -15.46 -6.58
CA ILE A 272 0.54 -14.16 -6.57
C ILE A 272 0.34 -13.69 -5.13
N LEU A 273 -0.14 -14.56 -4.23
CA LEU A 273 -0.29 -14.17 -2.82
C LEU A 273 1.05 -13.78 -2.17
N LEU A 274 2.14 -14.50 -2.46
CA LEU A 274 3.48 -14.14 -1.98
C LEU A 274 3.95 -12.79 -2.54
N HIS A 275 3.65 -12.49 -3.80
CA HIS A 275 3.94 -11.19 -4.40
C HIS A 275 3.21 -10.05 -3.65
N GLU A 276 1.90 -10.19 -3.43
CA GLU A 276 1.13 -9.18 -2.70
C GLU A 276 1.59 -9.05 -1.25
N LEU A 277 1.94 -10.15 -0.61
CA LEU A 277 2.53 -10.13 0.73
C LEU A 277 3.93 -9.49 0.76
N GLY A 278 4.69 -9.61 -0.33
CA GLY A 278 5.93 -8.86 -0.56
C GLY A 278 5.69 -7.35 -0.48
N HIS A 279 4.61 -6.86 -1.12
CA HIS A 279 4.19 -5.47 -1.00
C HIS A 279 3.75 -5.11 0.42
N VAL A 280 3.01 -5.97 1.11
CA VAL A 280 2.63 -5.75 2.51
C VAL A 280 3.86 -5.49 3.36
N VAL A 281 4.90 -6.32 3.26
CA VAL A 281 6.11 -6.14 4.09
C VAL A 281 7.01 -5.01 3.62
N GLY A 282 6.80 -4.47 2.41
CA GLY A 282 7.44 -3.24 1.93
C GLY A 282 8.31 -3.39 0.68
N LEU A 283 8.31 -4.54 0.00
CA LEU A 283 8.99 -4.69 -1.29
C LEU A 283 8.27 -3.91 -2.39
N GLN A 284 9.04 -3.22 -3.21
CA GLN A 284 8.54 -2.61 -4.44
C GLN A 284 8.68 -3.59 -5.62
N HIS A 285 7.90 -3.36 -6.67
CA HIS A 285 8.16 -3.97 -7.96
C HIS A 285 9.57 -3.71 -8.47
N VAL A 286 10.08 -4.68 -9.22
CA VAL A 286 11.28 -4.56 -10.04
C VAL A 286 10.96 -4.89 -11.50
N TRP A 287 11.93 -4.64 -12.39
CA TRP A 287 11.83 -4.94 -13.81
C TRP A 287 12.64 -6.17 -14.24
N ASP A 288 13.18 -6.90 -13.27
CA ASP A 288 13.89 -8.15 -13.48
C ASP A 288 12.88 -9.30 -13.50
N THR A 289 12.80 -10.02 -14.62
CA THR A 289 11.82 -11.10 -14.85
C THR A 289 12.08 -12.33 -14.00
N ASP A 290 13.27 -12.45 -13.43
CA ASP A 290 13.67 -13.60 -12.62
C ASP A 290 13.30 -13.39 -11.14
N GLN A 291 12.72 -12.24 -10.78
CA GLN A 291 12.24 -11.92 -9.43
C GLN A 291 10.72 -12.11 -9.32
N LEU A 292 10.26 -12.58 -8.16
CA LEU A 292 8.82 -12.67 -7.88
C LEU A 292 8.18 -11.28 -7.85
N MET A 293 8.92 -10.25 -7.42
CA MET A 293 8.46 -8.87 -7.46
C MET A 293 8.53 -8.23 -8.85
N TYR A 294 8.71 -9.00 -9.93
CA TYR A 294 8.52 -8.47 -11.27
C TYR A 294 7.09 -7.94 -11.46
N ALA A 295 6.94 -6.71 -11.95
CA ALA A 295 5.64 -6.02 -12.07
C ALA A 295 4.59 -6.72 -12.97
N THR A 296 4.95 -7.79 -13.66
CA THR A 296 4.05 -8.54 -14.52
C THR A 296 4.37 -10.03 -14.42
N THR A 297 3.49 -10.83 -13.85
CA THR A 297 3.73 -12.28 -13.79
C THR A 297 3.28 -12.98 -15.08
N ASP A 298 4.06 -13.98 -15.50
CA ASP A 298 3.63 -15.00 -16.47
C ASP A 298 3.46 -16.39 -15.83
N GLY A 299 3.57 -16.46 -14.49
CA GLY A 299 3.48 -17.68 -13.70
C GLY A 299 4.73 -18.57 -13.73
N SER A 300 5.87 -18.08 -14.23
CA SER A 300 7.13 -18.85 -14.25
C SER A 300 7.90 -18.82 -12.93
N VAL A 301 7.87 -17.71 -12.20
CA VAL A 301 8.47 -17.56 -10.86
C VAL A 301 7.41 -17.85 -9.79
N LEU A 302 7.69 -18.82 -8.92
CA LEU A 302 6.72 -19.36 -7.96
C LEU A 302 7.04 -19.08 -6.49
N ASP A 303 8.22 -18.55 -6.20
CA ASP A 303 8.69 -18.20 -4.86
C ASP A 303 9.66 -17.01 -4.98
N PHE A 304 9.99 -16.38 -3.85
CA PHE A 304 10.96 -15.30 -3.76
C PHE A 304 12.32 -15.73 -4.31
N ALA A 305 12.85 -14.94 -5.24
CA ALA A 305 14.18 -15.12 -5.81
C ALA A 305 15.23 -14.25 -5.08
N ASP A 306 16.47 -14.27 -5.55
CA ASP A 306 17.61 -13.74 -4.78
C ASP A 306 17.46 -12.25 -4.41
N GLY A 307 16.82 -11.45 -5.26
CA GLY A 307 16.58 -10.02 -5.02
C GLY A 307 15.48 -9.80 -4.03
N ASP A 308 14.36 -10.49 -4.22
CA ASP A 308 13.26 -10.48 -3.26
C ASP A 308 13.77 -10.88 -1.86
N LEU A 309 14.53 -11.98 -1.76
CA LEU A 309 15.11 -12.47 -0.50
C LEU A 309 16.07 -11.47 0.14
N ALA A 310 16.88 -10.78 -0.66
CA ALA A 310 17.78 -9.73 -0.15
C ALA A 310 17.00 -8.53 0.39
N GLY A 311 15.92 -8.11 -0.28
CA GLY A 311 15.03 -7.06 0.19
C GLY A 311 14.30 -7.45 1.48
N LEU A 312 13.76 -8.67 1.53
CA LEU A 312 13.04 -9.23 2.69
C LEU A 312 13.95 -9.35 3.91
N ALA A 313 15.21 -9.74 3.72
CA ALA A 313 16.19 -9.77 4.80
C ALA A 313 16.44 -8.38 5.40
N ARG A 314 16.41 -7.31 4.59
CA ARG A 314 16.53 -5.93 5.11
C ARG A 314 15.27 -5.47 5.83
N LEU A 315 14.09 -5.77 5.29
CA LEU A 315 12.81 -5.42 5.92
C LEU A 315 12.61 -6.12 7.26
N GLY A 316 13.09 -7.36 7.40
CA GLY A 316 13.06 -8.11 8.65
C GLY A 316 14.09 -7.70 9.70
N ALA A 317 15.13 -6.96 9.31
CA ALA A 317 16.23 -6.55 10.17
C ALA A 317 16.07 -5.14 10.77
N GLY A 318 14.85 -4.60 10.77
CA GLY A 318 14.55 -3.28 11.33
C GLY A 318 14.82 -3.17 12.84
N GLU A 319 14.76 -1.95 13.36
CA GLU A 319 14.87 -1.70 14.80
C GLU A 319 13.52 -1.87 15.50
N CYS A 320 13.53 -2.32 16.77
CA CYS A 320 12.31 -2.32 17.58
C CYS A 320 11.76 -0.90 17.73
N VAL A 321 10.44 -0.74 17.81
CA VAL A 321 9.79 0.55 18.06
C VAL A 321 8.92 0.46 19.32
N PRO A 322 9.52 0.65 20.52
CA PRO A 322 8.81 0.49 21.80
C PRO A 322 7.63 1.44 21.97
N ASP A 323 7.67 2.62 21.33
CA ASP A 323 6.64 3.65 21.43
C ASP A 323 5.51 3.51 20.39
N LEU A 324 5.48 2.40 19.62
CA LEU A 324 4.40 2.08 18.68
C LEU A 324 3.13 1.58 19.37
#